data_AF-A0A9C9JQF8-F1
#
_entry.id   AF-A0A9C9JQF8-F1
#
_cell.length_a   1.000
_cell.length_b   1.000
_cell.length_c   1.000
_cell.angle_alpha   90.00
_cell.angle_beta   90.00
_cell.angle_gamma   90.00
#
_symmetry.space_group_name_H-M   'P 1'
#
loop_
_entity.id
_entity.type
_entity.pdbx_description
1 polymer ?
#
loop_
_entity_poly.entity_id
_entity_poly.type
_entity_poly.pdbx_seq_one_letter_code
_entity_poly.pdbx_strand_id
1 'polypeptide(L)'
;MKLEKRNAYICKKCRHVTLVVHIDEGVTPMMIRCENCGEIAISFMYRIPPPLMVSFDGSLLPTKEWFNDGGDQLKLRDRTDAKPVMVEYGNDTD
;
A
#
# COMPACT_ATOMS: atom_id res chain seq x y z
N MET A 1 -5.34 17.01 -10.39
CA MET A 1 -5.06 16.00 -9.34
C MET A 1 -3.57 15.76 -9.28
N LYS A 2 -2.94 15.97 -8.12
CA LYS A 2 -1.52 15.60 -7.92
C LYS A 2 -1.49 14.08 -7.77
N LEU A 3 -0.79 13.38 -8.65
CA LEU A 3 -0.61 11.93 -8.53
C LEU A 3 0.27 11.66 -7.31
N GLU A 4 -0.28 10.99 -6.29
CA GLU A 4 0.47 10.56 -5.11
C GLU A 4 1.58 9.59 -5.54
N LYS A 5 2.80 9.77 -5.01
CA LYS A 5 3.91 8.84 -5.27
C LYS A 5 3.64 7.54 -4.50
N ARG A 6 3.48 6.42 -5.21
CA ARG A 6 3.11 5.12 -4.63
C ARG A 6 4.25 4.11 -4.72
N ASN A 7 4.35 3.25 -3.71
CA ASN A 7 5.18 2.05 -3.75
C ASN A 7 4.33 0.81 -3.42
N ALA A 8 4.85 -0.36 -3.74
CA ALA A 8 4.23 -1.63 -3.42
C ALA A 8 5.29 -2.56 -2.82
N TYR A 9 4.90 -3.39 -1.86
CA TYR A 9 5.75 -4.43 -1.28
C TYR A 9 5.06 -5.78 -1.43
N ILE A 10 5.73 -6.74 -2.07
CA ILE A 10 5.20 -8.09 -2.25
C ILE A 10 5.88 -9.07 -1.30
N CYS A 11 5.07 -9.80 -0.53
CA CYS A 11 5.56 -10.90 0.29
C CYS A 11 5.91 -12.11 -0.59
N LYS A 12 7.13 -12.63 -0.47
CA LYS A 12 7.55 -13.82 -1.23
C LYS A 12 6.88 -15.11 -0.74
N LYS A 13 6.43 -15.17 0.52
CA LYS A 13 5.76 -16.35 1.11
C LYS A 13 4.26 -16.39 0.79
N CYS A 14 3.50 -15.40 1.25
CA CYS A 14 2.03 -15.40 1.14
C CYS A 14 1.49 -14.57 -0.04
N ARG A 15 2.35 -13.96 -0.85
CA ARG A 15 2.00 -13.14 -2.02
C ARG A 15 1.14 -11.90 -1.74
N HIS A 16 0.83 -11.62 -0.48
CA HIS A 16 0.15 -10.39 -0.06
C HIS A 16 0.95 -9.15 -0.51
N VAL A 17 0.23 -8.16 -1.03
CA VAL A 17 0.78 -6.89 -1.52
C VAL A 17 0.37 -5.78 -0.57
N THR A 18 1.35 -5.08 0.00
CA THR A 18 1.13 -3.87 0.79
C THR A 18 1.36 -2.66 -0.11
N LEU A 19 0.32 -1.87 -0.33
CA LEU A 19 0.39 -0.61 -1.08
C LEU A 19 0.59 0.56 -0.14
N VAL A 20 1.56 1.40 -0.46
CA VAL A 20 1.94 2.56 0.34
C VAL A 20 1.98 3.83 -0.48
N VAL A 21 1.63 4.95 0.15
CA VAL A 21 1.93 6.29 -0.36
C VAL A 21 3.16 6.87 0.31
N HIS A 22 3.92 7.63 -0.45
CA HIS A 22 5.09 8.38 -0.01
C HIS A 22 4.67 9.85 0.16
N ILE A 23 4.47 10.28 1.41
CA ILE A 23 3.95 11.61 1.75
C ILE A 23 5.09 12.62 1.86
N ASP A 24 6.08 12.31 2.69
CA ASP A 24 7.18 13.23 3.03
C ASP A 24 8.48 12.87 2.32
N GLU A 25 9.39 13.84 2.17
CA GLU A 25 10.72 13.56 1.63
C GLU A 25 11.55 12.75 2.63
N GLY A 26 12.24 11.73 2.12
CA GLY A 26 13.16 10.91 2.90
C GLY A 26 13.46 9.56 2.26
N VAL A 27 14.14 8.71 3.01
CA VAL A 27 14.53 7.37 2.58
C VAL A 27 13.53 6.34 3.07
N THR A 28 13.00 5.54 2.15
CA THR A 28 12.17 4.36 2.47
C THR A 28 12.99 3.07 2.41
N PRO A 29 12.73 2.10 3.28
CA PRO A 29 13.42 0.81 3.24
C PRO A 29 13.02 -0.02 2.00
N MET A 30 13.96 -0.84 1.52
CA MET A 30 13.72 -1.79 0.43
C MET A 30 12.86 -3.00 0.84
N MET A 31 12.76 -3.27 2.14
CA MET A 31 12.05 -4.41 2.71
C MET A 31 11.23 -3.98 3.92
N ILE A 32 10.04 -4.55 4.07
CA ILE A 32 9.18 -4.39 5.25
C ILE A 32 8.71 -5.76 5.74
N ARG A 33 8.12 -5.80 6.93
CA ARG A 33 7.37 -6.98 7.38
C ARG A 33 6.00 -7.03 6.68
N CYS A 34 5.62 -8.21 6.22
CA CYS A 34 4.33 -8.49 5.63
C CYS A 34 3.25 -8.45 6.71
N GLU A 35 2.20 -7.68 6.46
CA GLU A 35 1.10 -7.47 7.42
C GLU A 35 0.22 -8.70 7.57
N ASN A 36 0.21 -9.59 6.57
CA ASN A 36 -0.58 -10.81 6.59
C ASN A 36 0.13 -12.00 7.28
N CYS A 37 1.46 -12.12 7.17
CA CYS A 37 2.17 -13.31 7.64
C CYS A 37 3.48 -13.06 8.40
N GLY A 38 3.88 -11.79 8.58
CA GLY A 38 5.07 -11.39 9.33
C GLY A 38 6.42 -11.58 8.62
N GLU A 39 6.45 -12.29 7.49
CA GLU A 39 7.66 -12.50 6.67
C GLU A 39 8.10 -11.24 5.91
N ILE A 40 9.26 -11.32 5.25
CA ILE A 40 9.80 -10.22 4.45
C ILE A 40 8.95 -9.99 3.18
N ALA A 41 8.52 -8.74 3.01
CA ALA A 41 7.99 -8.20 1.76
C ALA A 41 9.00 -7.23 1.13
N ILE A 42 9.15 -7.31 -0.20
CA ILE A 42 10.19 -6.58 -0.94
C ILE A 42 9.53 -5.52 -1.81
N SER A 43 10.16 -4.35 -1.85
CA SER A 43 9.72 -3.21 -2.63
C SER A 43 9.77 -3.46 -4.14
N PHE A 44 8.77 -2.94 -4.85
CA PHE A 44 8.82 -2.76 -6.31
C PHE A 44 9.67 -1.56 -6.75
N MET A 45 10.33 -0.86 -5.82
CA MET A 45 11.16 0.31 -6.10
C MET A 45 10.40 1.39 -6.90
N TYR A 46 9.14 1.64 -6.52
CA TYR A 46 8.23 2.58 -7.22
C TYR A 46 7.90 2.19 -8.67
N ARG A 47 8.23 0.97 -9.10
CA ARG A 47 7.88 0.40 -10.42
C ARG A 47 6.73 -0.59 -10.25
N ILE A 48 5.57 -0.07 -9.82
CA ILE A 48 4.39 -0.88 -9.56
C ILE A 48 3.83 -1.37 -10.91
N PRO A 49 3.62 -2.69 -11.09
CA PRO A 49 2.93 -3.22 -12.26
C PRO A 49 1.52 -2.61 -12.40
N PRO A 50 1.05 -2.24 -13.61
CA PRO A 50 -0.25 -1.60 -13.80
C PRO A 50 -1.45 -2.32 -13.13
N PRO A 51 -1.55 -3.66 -13.13
CA PRO A 51 -2.64 -4.37 -12.44
C PRO A 51 -2.67 -4.17 -10.91
N LEU A 52 -1.57 -3.72 -10.31
CA LEU A 52 -1.46 -3.43 -8.88
C LEU A 52 -1.62 -1.92 -8.57
N MET A 53 -1.89 -1.10 -9.59
CA MET A 53 -2.10 0.35 -9.43
C MET A 53 -3.59 0.72 -9.27
N VAL A 54 -4.50 -0.18 -9.66
CA VAL A 54 -5.96 -0.03 -9.66
C VAL A 54 -6.65 -1.31 -9.18
N SER A 55 -7.71 -1.21 -8.37
CA SER A 55 -8.56 -2.36 -8.04
C SER A 55 -9.68 -2.45 -9.08
N PHE A 56 -10.42 -3.55 -9.05
CA PHE A 56 -11.53 -3.83 -9.95
C PHE A 56 -12.69 -2.83 -9.87
N ASP A 57 -12.86 -2.16 -8.73
CA ASP A 57 -13.80 -1.05 -8.51
C ASP A 57 -13.12 0.33 -8.64
N GLY A 58 -11.86 0.38 -9.05
CA GLY A 58 -11.03 1.59 -9.15
C GLY A 58 -10.36 2.05 -7.84
N SER A 59 -10.71 1.48 -6.69
CA SER A 59 -10.16 1.76 -5.36
C SER A 59 -8.97 0.87 -4.86
N LEU A 60 -7.81 0.81 -5.55
CA LEU A 60 -6.60 0.32 -4.86
C LEU A 60 -6.08 1.47 -4.01
N LEU A 61 -6.74 1.66 -2.86
CA LEU A 61 -6.35 2.64 -1.87
C LEU A 61 -5.12 2.10 -1.12
N PRO A 62 -4.00 2.82 -1.16
CA PRO A 62 -2.84 2.54 -0.31
C PRO A 62 -3.31 2.44 1.14
N THR A 63 -3.07 1.31 1.81
CA THR A 63 -3.49 1.09 3.20
C THR A 63 -2.49 1.68 4.20
N LYS A 64 -1.34 2.11 3.70
CA LYS A 64 -0.19 2.56 4.48
C LYS A 64 0.42 3.82 3.88
N GLU A 65 1.16 4.54 4.71
CA GLU A 65 1.91 5.71 4.27
C GLU A 65 3.28 5.81 4.94
N TRP A 66 4.24 6.30 4.15
CA TRP A 66 5.55 6.74 4.61
C TRP A 66 5.51 8.21 4.99
N PHE A 67 5.84 8.51 6.24
CA PHE A 67 5.87 9.85 6.80
C PHE A 67 7.16 10.11 7.58
N ASN A 68 7.50 11.37 7.75
CA ASN A 68 8.65 11.82 8.53
C ASN A 68 8.20 12.15 9.96
N ASP A 69 8.82 11.51 10.95
CA ASP A 69 8.56 11.73 12.38
C ASP A 69 9.63 12.62 13.05
N GLY A 70 10.44 13.32 12.26
CA GLY A 70 11.58 14.12 12.71
C GLY A 70 12.91 13.35 12.70
N GLY A 71 12.93 12.11 12.22
CA GLY A 71 14.14 11.29 12.09
C GLY A 71 14.72 11.23 10.67
N ASP A 72 15.86 10.55 10.54
CA ASP A 72 16.56 10.38 9.26
C ASP A 72 15.89 9.38 8.30
N GLN A 73 15.01 8.52 8.83
CA GLN A 73 14.32 7.48 8.05
C GLN A 73 12.80 7.64 8.18
N LEU A 74 12.11 7.48 7.06
CA LEU A 74 10.66 7.52 7.05
C LEU A 74 10.07 6.33 7.82
N LYS A 75 8.95 6.59 8.51
CA LYS A 75 8.19 5.59 9.25
C LYS A 75 6.95 5.17 8.48
N LEU A 76 6.54 3.92 8.70
CA LEU A 76 5.33 3.35 8.12
C LEU A 76 4.19 3.43 9.13
N ARG A 77 3.02 3.93 8.73
CA ARG A 77 1.79 3.85 9.51
C ARG A 77 0.60 3.48 8.66
N ASP A 78 -0.47 3.00 9.30
CA ASP A 78 -1.79 2.87 8.68
C ASP A 78 -2.29 4.22 8.17
N ARG A 79 -2.83 4.20 6.95
CA ARG A 79 -3.42 5.38 6.33
C ARG A 79 -4.80 5.60 6.95
N THR A 80 -5.02 6.75 7.59
CA THR A 80 -6.24 7.01 8.37
C THR A 80 -7.48 7.27 7.50
N ASP A 81 -7.30 7.61 6.22
CA ASP A 81 -8.36 7.76 5.22
C ASP A 81 -8.61 6.49 4.37
N ALA A 82 -7.89 5.39 4.64
CA ALA A 82 -8.18 4.10 4.04
C ALA A 82 -9.47 3.52 4.66
N LYS A 83 -10.63 4.06 4.27
CA LYS A 83 -11.90 3.41 4.56
C LYS A 83 -11.88 2.04 3.86
N PRO A 84 -12.18 0.93 4.57
CA PRO A 84 -12.46 -0.31 3.88
C PRO A 84 -13.62 -0.03 2.93
N VAL A 85 -13.39 -0.21 1.63
CA VAL A 85 -14.49 -0.27 0.68
C VAL A 85 -15.20 -1.58 0.96
N MET A 86 -16.20 -1.51 1.85
CA MET A 86 -17.15 -2.58 2.05
C MET A 86 -17.92 -2.67 0.72
N VAL A 87 -17.54 -3.61 -0.13
CA VAL A 87 -18.36 -4.00 -1.28
C VAL A 87 -19.55 -4.73 -0.70
N GLU A 88 -20.66 -4.01 -0.47
CA GLU A 88 -21.95 -4.66 -0.27
C GLU A 88 -22.30 -5.33 -1.59
N TYR A 89 -22.16 -6.66 -1.66
CA TYR A 89 -22.75 -7.44 -2.73
C TYR A 89 -24.27 -7.29 -2.57
N GLY A 90 -24.85 -6.35 -3.33
CA GLY A 90 -26.29 -6.30 -3.54
C GLY A 90 -26.71 -7.64 -4.13
N ASN A 91 -27.47 -8.42 -3.36
CA ASN A 91 -28.21 -9.54 -3.90
C ASN A 91 -29.38 -8.96 -4.69
N ASP A 92 -29.15 -8.65 -5.97
CA ASP A 92 -30.23 -8.51 -6.94
C ASP A 92 -30.79 -9.92 -7.18
N THR A 93 -31.77 -10.31 -6.36
CA THR A 93 -32.68 -11.41 -6.68
C THR A 93 -33.74 -10.89 -7.64
N ASP A 94 -33.85 -11.55 -8.79
CA ASP A 94 -34.90 -11.45 -9.83
C ASP A 94 -36.32 -11.21 -9.28
#